data_AF-A0A2Z6SA75-F1
#
_entry.id   AF-A0A2Z6SA75-F1
#
_cell.length_a   1.000
_cell.length_b   1.000
_cell.length_c   1.000
_cell.angle_alpha   90.00
_cell.angle_beta   90.00
_cell.angle_gamma   90.00
#
_symmetry.space_group_name_H-M   'P 1'
#
loop_
_entity.id
_entity.type
_entity.pdbx_description
1 polymer ?
#
loop_
_entity_poly.entity_id
_entity_poly.type
_entity_poly.pdbx_seq_one_letter_code
_entity_poly.pdbx_strand_id
1 'polypeptide(L)'
;MKVILFLLLLTIQLAVVSSRKRFRIQSIYDDTFWAAEGDKIVLRKNNPLLWYAQNVGAGYQLMPINNNRILTYNGPNNFITLAGYGNNIQTNQLFKFKPGFFNNTKLSIGVVSEPGQFASIRNEGEKSYIISSADRYKQWKLIFV
;
A
#
# COMPACT_ATOMS: atom_id res chain seq x y z
N MET A 1 26.54 8.64 7.62
CA MET A 1 26.16 8.64 6.18
C MET A 1 25.84 7.23 5.67
N LYS A 2 24.81 6.54 6.22
CA LYS A 2 24.39 5.18 5.79
C LYS A 2 22.97 5.12 5.19
N VAL A 3 22.19 6.20 5.31
CA VAL A 3 20.79 6.28 4.85
C VAL A 3 20.67 6.44 3.34
N ILE A 4 21.67 7.08 2.71
CA ILE A 4 21.68 7.36 1.27
C ILE A 4 21.81 6.07 0.46
N LEU A 5 22.56 5.08 0.96
CA LEU A 5 22.80 3.82 0.24
C LEU A 5 21.54 2.93 0.17
N PHE A 6 20.71 2.91 1.22
CA PHE A 6 19.45 2.15 1.22
C PHE A 6 18.40 2.80 0.31
N LEU A 7 18.30 4.13 0.31
CA LEU A 7 17.42 4.85 -0.61
C LEU A 7 17.84 4.63 -2.07
N LEU A 8 19.15 4.63 -2.35
CA LEU A 8 19.69 4.28 -3.66
C LEU A 8 19.41 2.83 -4.04
N LEU A 9 19.54 1.87 -3.12
CA LEU A 9 19.21 0.48 -3.40
C LEU A 9 17.70 0.27 -3.64
N LEU A 10 16.85 1.02 -2.93
CA LEU A 10 15.40 0.99 -3.14
C LEU A 10 15.00 1.60 -4.49
N THR A 11 15.62 2.71 -4.90
CA THR A 11 15.37 3.32 -6.22
C THR A 11 15.94 2.48 -7.35
N ILE A 12 17.10 1.85 -7.20
CA ILE A 12 17.69 0.97 -8.21
C ILE A 12 16.86 -0.31 -8.41
N GLN A 13 16.28 -0.89 -7.35
CA GLN A 13 15.39 -2.05 -7.49
C GLN A 13 14.06 -1.73 -8.18
N LEU A 14 13.61 -0.48 -8.12
CA LEU A 14 12.38 0.01 -8.76
C LEU A 14 12.62 0.58 -10.16
N ALA A 15 13.82 1.07 -10.46
CA ALA A 15 14.18 1.70 -11.74
C ALA A 15 14.61 0.69 -12.82
N VAL A 16 15.06 -0.51 -12.44
CA VAL A 16 15.41 -1.56 -13.42
C VAL A 16 14.21 -2.51 -13.60
N VAL A 17 13.74 -2.55 -14.83
CA VAL A 17 12.75 -3.46 -15.44
C VAL A 17 11.30 -3.00 -15.40
N SER A 18 10.80 -2.69 -16.60
CA SER A 18 9.42 -2.60 -17.08
C SER A 18 8.57 -3.87 -16.86
N SER A 19 8.77 -4.58 -15.77
CA SER A 19 7.95 -5.73 -15.39
C SER A 19 6.97 -5.26 -14.33
N ARG A 20 5.69 -5.58 -14.52
CA ARG A 20 4.65 -5.47 -13.49
C ARG A 20 5.01 -6.41 -12.33
N LYS A 21 6.05 -6.08 -11.54
CA LYS A 21 6.52 -6.91 -10.43
C LYS A 21 5.36 -7.12 -9.49
N ARG A 22 5.04 -8.40 -9.28
CA ARG A 22 3.90 -8.83 -8.49
C ARG A 22 4.34 -8.93 -7.05
N PHE A 23 3.50 -8.48 -6.13
CA PHE A 23 3.81 -8.59 -4.72
C PHE A 23 2.56 -8.77 -3.87
N ARG A 24 2.74 -9.30 -2.66
CA ARG A 24 1.74 -9.30 -1.61
C ARG A 24 2.11 -8.26 -0.56
N ILE A 25 1.11 -7.64 0.06
CA ILE A 25 1.30 -6.69 1.15
C ILE A 25 0.99 -7.42 2.45
N GLN A 26 2.02 -7.71 3.24
CA GLN A 26 1.91 -8.43 4.50
C GLN A 26 1.96 -7.44 5.68
N SER A 27 1.13 -7.69 6.69
CA SER A 27 1.27 -7.09 8.02
C SER A 27 2.63 -7.47 8.62
N ILE A 28 3.23 -6.57 9.39
CA ILE A 28 4.46 -6.91 10.12
C ILE A 28 4.18 -7.48 11.52
N TYR A 29 2.93 -7.39 11.99
CA TYR A 29 2.52 -7.84 13.34
C TYR A 29 2.11 -9.30 13.36
N ASP A 30 1.55 -9.75 12.27
CA ASP A 30 1.02 -11.10 12.09
C ASP A 30 1.23 -11.56 10.66
N ASP A 31 1.11 -12.86 10.43
CA ASP A 31 1.23 -13.45 9.10
C ASP A 31 -0.03 -13.25 8.24
N THR A 32 -0.69 -12.09 8.37
CA THR A 32 -1.84 -11.72 7.55
C THR A 32 -1.43 -10.81 6.41
N PHE A 33 -2.23 -10.85 5.34
CA PHE A 33 -2.01 -10.12 4.12
C PHE A 33 -3.24 -9.30 3.75
N TRP A 34 -3.03 -8.25 2.96
CA TRP A 34 -4.13 -7.53 2.32
C TRP A 34 -4.87 -8.48 1.38
N ALA A 35 -6.18 -8.62 1.62
CA ALA A 35 -7.13 -9.39 0.83
C ALA A 35 -8.34 -8.51 0.50
N ALA A 36 -9.17 -8.88 -0.50
CA ALA A 36 -10.40 -8.15 -0.81
C ALA A 36 -11.64 -8.93 -0.40
N GLU A 37 -12.63 -8.21 0.15
CA GLU A 37 -13.99 -8.67 0.36
C GLU A 37 -14.93 -7.63 -0.27
N GLY A 38 -15.38 -7.93 -1.50
CA GLY A 38 -16.12 -6.97 -2.31
C GLY A 38 -15.25 -5.78 -2.74
N ASP A 39 -15.59 -4.58 -2.27
CA ASP A 39 -14.84 -3.34 -2.46
C ASP A 39 -13.86 -3.03 -1.34
N LYS A 40 -14.00 -3.69 -0.20
CA LYS A 40 -13.15 -3.46 0.97
C LYS A 40 -11.90 -4.28 0.86
N ILE A 41 -10.87 -3.84 1.57
CA ILE A 41 -9.69 -4.65 1.80
C ILE A 41 -9.48 -4.87 3.30
N VAL A 42 -9.09 -6.10 3.58
CA VAL A 42 -9.15 -6.76 4.88
C VAL A 42 -7.85 -7.51 5.10
N LEU A 43 -7.62 -7.98 6.31
CA LEU A 43 -6.49 -8.85 6.64
C LEU A 43 -6.94 -10.30 6.71
N ARG A 44 -6.28 -11.15 5.93
CA ARG A 44 -6.51 -12.61 5.91
C ARG A 44 -5.17 -13.33 5.83
N LYS A 45 -5.06 -14.48 6.49
CA LYS A 45 -3.90 -15.39 6.32
C LYS A 45 -3.97 -16.12 4.97
N ASN A 46 -5.18 -16.51 4.58
CA ASN A 46 -5.46 -17.25 3.36
C ASN A 46 -5.96 -16.31 2.26
N ASN A 47 -5.71 -16.68 1.00
CA ASN A 47 -6.12 -15.94 -0.20
C ASN A 47 -5.62 -14.48 -0.25
N PRO A 48 -4.31 -14.22 -0.10
CA PRO A 48 -3.76 -12.88 -0.21
C PRO A 48 -3.96 -12.33 -1.63
N LEU A 49 -4.28 -11.03 -1.74
CA LEU A 49 -4.25 -10.36 -3.03
C LEU A 49 -2.82 -10.25 -3.54
N LEU A 50 -2.65 -10.53 -4.83
CA LEU A 50 -1.47 -10.15 -5.58
C LEU A 50 -1.69 -8.76 -6.16
N TRP A 51 -0.68 -7.92 -6.04
CA TRP A 51 -0.69 -6.52 -6.44
C TRP A 51 0.38 -6.24 -7.48
N TYR A 52 0.15 -5.22 -8.30
CA TYR A 52 1.22 -4.51 -8.98
C TYR A 52 1.10 -3.01 -8.71
N ALA A 53 2.23 -2.32 -8.79
CA ALA A 53 2.30 -0.88 -8.65
C ALA A 53 2.66 -0.26 -10.01
N GLN A 54 1.86 0.72 -10.46
CA GLN A 54 2.17 1.51 -11.64
C GLN A 54 2.62 2.90 -11.21
N ASN A 55 3.83 3.28 -11.61
CA ASN A 55 4.33 4.64 -11.39
C ASN A 55 3.64 5.60 -12.37
N VAL A 56 3.09 6.70 -11.85
CA VAL A 56 2.46 7.76 -12.64
C VAL A 56 3.03 9.15 -12.32
N GLY A 57 4.32 9.20 -11.97
CA GLY A 57 5.08 10.42 -11.70
C GLY A 57 4.92 10.91 -10.26
N ALA A 58 3.69 11.26 -9.85
CA ALA A 58 3.42 11.80 -8.52
C ALA A 58 3.38 10.73 -7.40
N GLY A 59 3.27 9.46 -7.78
CA GLY A 59 3.18 8.32 -6.88
C GLY A 59 2.90 7.02 -7.62
N TYR A 60 2.38 6.04 -6.90
CA TYR A 60 2.01 4.74 -7.43
C TYR A 60 0.51 4.51 -7.34
N GLN A 61 -0.05 4.00 -8.43
CA GLN A 61 -1.36 3.37 -8.45
C GLN A 61 -1.21 1.89 -8.05
N LEU A 62 -1.93 1.45 -7.01
CA LEU A 62 -1.87 0.08 -6.51
C LEU A 62 -3.08 -0.70 -6.99
N MET A 63 -2.86 -1.74 -7.80
CA MET A 63 -3.92 -2.49 -8.47
C MET A 63 -3.78 -3.98 -8.16
N PRO A 64 -4.85 -4.65 -7.71
CA PRO A 64 -4.85 -6.10 -7.64
C PRO A 64 -4.74 -6.72 -9.03
N ILE A 65 -4.06 -7.85 -9.14
CA ILE A 65 -3.96 -8.60 -10.39
C ILE A 65 -5.35 -9.11 -10.78
N ASN A 66 -5.65 -9.08 -12.08
CA ASN A 66 -6.93 -9.51 -12.68
C ASN A 66 -8.15 -8.72 -12.18
N ASN A 67 -7.94 -7.48 -11.72
CA ASN A 67 -9.02 -6.60 -11.28
C ASN A 67 -8.89 -5.24 -11.99
N ASN A 68 -9.97 -4.75 -12.59
CA ASN A 68 -10.00 -3.41 -13.22
C ASN A 68 -10.26 -2.31 -12.17
N ARG A 69 -9.77 -2.53 -10.95
CA ARG A 69 -9.97 -1.66 -9.81
C ARG A 69 -8.65 -1.29 -9.18
N ILE A 70 -8.66 -0.16 -8.51
CA ILE A 70 -7.49 0.47 -7.94
C ILE A 70 -7.77 0.83 -6.49
N LEU A 71 -6.73 0.72 -5.66
CA LEU A 71 -6.79 1.20 -4.29
C LEU A 71 -7.16 2.68 -4.27
N THR A 72 -8.16 3.03 -3.47
CA THR A 72 -8.74 4.38 -3.44
C THR A 72 -8.95 4.80 -2.00
N TYR A 73 -8.40 5.97 -1.67
CA TYR A 73 -8.65 6.64 -0.41
C TYR A 73 -9.96 7.43 -0.48
N ASN A 74 -10.83 7.23 0.51
CA ASN A 74 -12.17 7.82 0.57
C ASN A 74 -12.28 8.96 1.58
N GLY A 75 -11.17 9.59 1.96
CA GLY A 75 -11.14 10.69 2.92
C GLY A 75 -10.91 10.25 4.38
N PRO A 76 -10.73 11.23 5.28
CA PRO A 76 -10.36 10.97 6.67
C PRO A 76 -11.41 10.09 7.36
N ASN A 77 -10.97 9.18 8.24
CA ASN A 77 -11.84 8.23 8.97
C ASN A 77 -12.67 7.28 8.09
N ASN A 78 -12.50 7.31 6.77
CA ASN A 78 -13.15 6.37 5.86
C ASN A 78 -12.21 5.23 5.49
N PHE A 79 -12.82 4.10 5.17
CA PHE A 79 -12.13 2.93 4.69
C PHE A 79 -11.48 3.20 3.33
N ILE A 80 -10.26 2.69 3.12
CA ILE A 80 -9.68 2.54 1.78
C ILE A 80 -10.43 1.41 1.08
N THR A 81 -10.77 1.59 -0.18
CA THR A 81 -11.50 0.59 -0.97
C THR A 81 -10.81 0.35 -2.30
N LEU A 82 -11.33 -0.62 -3.06
CA LEU A 82 -11.08 -0.76 -4.48
C LEU A 82 -12.15 0.03 -5.23
N ALA A 83 -11.78 1.00 -6.06
CA ALA A 83 -12.71 1.71 -6.94
C ALA A 83 -12.34 1.47 -8.41
N GLY A 84 -13.21 1.89 -9.34
CA GLY A 84 -12.93 1.74 -10.77
C GLY A 84 -11.64 2.44 -11.19
N TYR A 85 -10.88 1.78 -12.07
CA TYR A 85 -9.76 2.38 -12.77
C TYR A 85 -10.28 3.27 -13.90
N GLY A 86 -9.84 4.53 -13.95
CA GLY A 86 -10.25 5.49 -14.97
C GLY A 86 -9.06 6.15 -15.67
N ASN A 87 -9.31 6.78 -16.82
CA ASN A 87 -8.28 7.47 -17.61
C ASN A 87 -7.75 8.74 -16.92
N ASN A 88 -8.53 9.33 -16.02
CA ASN A 88 -8.12 10.49 -15.24
C ASN A 88 -7.50 10.03 -13.92
N ILE A 89 -6.21 10.29 -13.75
CA ILE A 89 -5.47 9.93 -12.54
C ILE A 89 -5.93 10.82 -11.39
N GLN A 90 -6.59 10.21 -10.40
CA GLN A 90 -7.06 10.91 -9.20
C GLN A 90 -6.02 10.83 -8.09
N THR A 91 -5.78 11.94 -7.39
CA THR A 91 -4.73 12.03 -6.34
C THR A 91 -5.01 11.15 -5.12
N ASN A 92 -6.28 10.83 -4.84
CA ASN A 92 -6.70 9.89 -3.80
C ASN A 92 -6.51 8.42 -4.20
N GLN A 93 -6.12 8.14 -5.44
CA GLN A 93 -5.71 6.81 -5.93
C GLN A 93 -4.18 6.70 -6.06
N LEU A 94 -3.45 7.71 -5.59
CA LEU A 94 -2.00 7.74 -5.60
C LEU A 94 -1.43 7.52 -4.21
N PHE A 95 -0.47 6.60 -4.13
CA PHE A 95 0.19 6.21 -2.90
C PHE A 95 1.71 6.34 -3.04
N LYS A 96 2.37 6.63 -1.93
CA LYS A 96 3.83 6.63 -1.81
C LYS A 96 4.27 5.57 -0.82
N PHE A 97 5.25 4.80 -1.24
CA PHE A 97 5.99 3.93 -0.35
C PHE A 97 7.01 4.77 0.43
N LYS A 98 6.93 4.74 1.76
CA LYS A 98 7.81 5.49 2.67
C LYS A 98 8.48 4.54 3.66
N PRO A 99 9.67 4.87 4.21
CA PRO A 99 10.23 4.11 5.33
C PRO A 99 9.25 4.00 6.49
N GLY A 100 9.24 2.85 7.15
CA GLY A 100 8.42 2.58 8.32
C GLY A 100 8.83 3.43 9.52
N PHE A 101 7.86 3.80 10.37
CA PHE A 101 8.07 4.72 11.51
C PHE A 101 8.98 4.18 12.60
N PHE A 102 8.88 2.90 12.93
CA PHE A 102 9.61 2.29 14.06
C PHE A 102 10.83 1.49 13.61
N ASN A 103 10.90 1.16 12.32
CA ASN A 103 11.98 0.37 11.74
C ASN A 103 12.07 0.67 10.25
N ASN A 104 13.21 1.22 9.83
CA ASN A 104 13.46 1.66 8.45
C ASN A 104 13.56 0.49 7.45
N THR A 105 13.62 -0.76 7.93
CA THR A 105 13.52 -1.97 7.08
C THR A 105 12.07 -2.32 6.70
N LYS A 106 11.09 -1.62 7.26
CA LYS A 106 9.68 -1.79 6.99
C LYS A 106 9.15 -0.64 6.14
N LEU A 107 7.98 -0.83 5.57
CA LEU A 107 7.33 0.11 4.67
C LEU A 107 6.09 0.72 5.33
N SER A 108 5.85 2.01 5.13
CA SER A 108 4.53 2.62 5.30
C SER A 108 3.97 3.00 3.92
N ILE A 109 2.67 2.82 3.71
CA ILE A 109 1.98 3.19 2.47
C ILE A 109 1.20 4.48 2.75
N GLY A 110 1.69 5.61 2.25
CA GLY A 110 1.09 6.93 2.46
C GLY A 110 0.22 7.38 1.28
N VAL A 111 -0.86 8.11 1.54
CA VAL A 111 -1.69 8.72 0.48
C VAL A 111 -1.01 9.99 -0.02
N VAL A 112 -1.06 10.27 -1.33
CA VAL A 112 -0.45 11.47 -1.92
C VAL A 112 -1.29 12.71 -1.65
N SER A 113 -2.62 12.63 -1.80
CA SER A 113 -3.53 13.76 -1.58
C SER A 113 -3.54 14.28 -0.14
N GLU A 114 -3.11 13.45 0.82
CA GLU A 114 -3.11 13.78 2.24
C GLU A 114 -1.74 13.47 2.88
N PRO A 115 -0.77 14.39 2.80
CA PRO A 115 0.53 14.21 3.41
C PRO A 115 0.40 13.96 4.93
N GLY A 116 0.95 12.85 5.41
CA GLY A 116 0.87 12.47 6.82
C GLY A 116 -0.18 11.41 7.12
N GLN A 117 -1.00 11.07 6.12
CA GLN A 117 -1.98 9.99 6.17
C GLN A 117 -1.41 8.69 5.58
N PHE A 118 -1.55 7.58 6.32
CA PHE A 118 -1.00 6.28 5.97
C PHE A 118 -2.03 5.17 6.13
N ALA A 119 -1.99 4.19 5.22
CA ALA A 119 -2.80 2.99 5.30
C ALA A 119 -2.46 2.22 6.59
N SER A 120 -3.47 2.03 7.42
CA SER A 120 -3.44 1.24 8.65
C SER A 120 -4.62 0.27 8.63
N ILE A 121 -4.45 -0.91 9.22
CA ILE A 121 -5.58 -1.82 9.50
C ILE A 121 -5.53 -2.19 10.97
N ARG A 122 -6.57 -1.83 11.73
CA ARG A 122 -6.75 -2.24 13.12
C ARG A 122 -7.75 -3.40 13.17
N ASN A 123 -7.37 -4.47 13.87
CA ASN A 123 -8.27 -5.59 14.16
C ASN A 123 -9.23 -5.19 15.27
N GLU A 124 -10.31 -4.49 14.94
CA GLU A 124 -11.53 -4.50 15.75
C GLU A 124 -12.66 -5.06 14.88
N GLY A 125 -13.03 -6.32 15.11
CA GLY A 125 -14.29 -6.91 14.64
C GLY A 125 -14.58 -6.88 13.13
N GLU A 126 -13.59 -7.20 12.28
CA GLU A 126 -13.77 -7.43 10.83
C GLU A 126 -13.96 -6.21 9.90
N LYS A 127 -13.62 -4.97 10.29
CA LYS A 127 -13.84 -3.83 9.36
C LYS A 127 -12.70 -2.80 9.33
N SER A 128 -11.88 -2.95 8.28
CA SER A 128 -11.43 -1.89 7.34
C SER A 128 -10.68 -0.64 7.90
N TYR A 129 -10.01 0.06 6.99
CA TYR A 129 -8.99 1.11 7.20
C TYR A 129 -9.35 2.34 8.03
N ILE A 130 -8.47 2.70 8.96
CA ILE A 130 -8.47 4.04 9.55
C ILE A 130 -7.13 4.66 9.23
N ILE A 131 -7.18 5.85 8.63
CA ILE A 131 -5.99 6.68 8.50
C ILE A 131 -5.85 7.51 9.79
N SER A 132 -4.71 7.39 10.48
CA SER A 132 -4.46 8.08 11.77
C SER A 132 -3.03 8.63 11.87
N SER A 133 -2.63 9.20 13.01
CA SER A 133 -1.25 9.58 13.36
C SER A 133 -0.34 8.37 13.63
N ALA A 134 0.98 8.48 13.41
CA ALA A 134 1.95 7.36 13.42
C ALA A 134 1.65 6.26 14.47
N ASP A 135 1.40 5.04 14.00
CA ASP A 135 1.00 3.90 14.81
C ASP A 135 1.61 2.64 14.18
N ARG A 136 1.88 1.66 15.03
CA ARG A 136 2.51 0.39 14.71
C ARG A 136 1.78 -0.27 13.52
N TYR A 137 0.45 -0.32 13.54
CA TYR A 137 -0.42 -0.94 12.52
C TYR A 137 -0.35 -0.36 11.08
N LYS A 138 0.59 0.55 10.79
CA LYS A 138 0.86 1.17 9.47
C LYS A 138 2.07 0.62 8.74
N GLN A 139 2.71 -0.39 9.32
CA GLN A 139 3.92 -0.96 8.78
C GLN A 139 3.63 -2.26 8.04
N TRP A 140 4.22 -2.37 6.85
CA TRP A 140 3.97 -3.42 5.88
C TRP A 140 5.29 -4.01 5.41
N LYS A 141 5.21 -5.24 4.87
CA LYS A 141 6.27 -5.89 4.11
C LYS A 141 5.74 -6.20 2.71
N LEU A 142 6.53 -5.89 1.69
CA LEU A 142 6.25 -6.33 0.32
C LEU A 142 6.92 -7.69 0.11
N ILE A 143 6.12 -8.69 -0.23
CA ILE A 143 6.60 -10.03 -0.59
C ILE A 143 6.48 -10.17 -2.10
N PHE A 144 7.60 -10.06 -2.81
CA PHE A 144 7.64 -10.21 -4.27
C PHE A 144 7.43 -11.68 -4.67
N VAL A 145 6.69 -11.89 -5.77
CA VAL A 145 6.31 -13.22 -6.31
C VAL A 145 6.65 -13.26 -7.79
#